data_AF-A0A2K3UVA8-F1
#
_entry.id   AF-A0A2K3UVA8-F1
#
_cell.length_a   1.000
_cell.length_b   1.000
_cell.length_c   1.000
_cell.angle_alpha   90.00
_cell.angle_beta   90.00
_cell.angle_gamma   90.00
#
_symmetry.space_group_name_H-M   'P 1'
#
loop_
_entity.id
_entity.type
_entity.pdbx_description
1 polymer ?
#
loop_
_entity_poly.entity_id
_entity_poly.type
_entity_poly.pdbx_seq_one_letter_code
_entity_poly.pdbx_strand_id
1 'polypeptide(L)'
;MTAGTTSRELERLATHPDPQVRCAVAAHPNTPPGVLRDLAPECPGEVLGNRGLPLLRLAQPRLIQDWPKETLLRLIRHDLAPDWLRRFAVGHPRSEFQVALASNRVLSEAEVTGLAAHSAWQVRAKIAARPELPPAVLSTLSADADYGVRLYVAARRDLPQTSVERLRRDPSLFVRQVLEQTQRA
;
A
#
# COMPACT_ATOMS: atom_id res chain seq x y z
N MET A 1 21.90 -9.25 -19.71
CA MET A 1 21.90 -10.61 -19.11
C MET A 1 21.05 -11.51 -19.99
N THR A 2 21.48 -12.76 -20.23
CA THR A 2 20.74 -13.72 -21.06
C THR A 2 19.97 -14.72 -20.20
N ALA A 3 18.93 -15.35 -20.74
CA ALA A 3 18.09 -16.32 -20.02
C ALA A 3 18.86 -17.56 -19.49
N GLY A 4 20.06 -17.82 -20.01
CA GLY A 4 20.96 -18.89 -19.56
C GLY A 4 21.82 -18.57 -18.35
N THR A 5 21.71 -17.36 -17.77
CA THR A 5 22.47 -16.98 -16.58
C THR A 5 22.08 -17.89 -15.40
N THR A 6 23.06 -18.51 -14.77
CA THR A 6 22.86 -19.47 -13.67
C THR A 6 22.53 -18.78 -12.35
N SER A 7 21.90 -19.50 -11.41
CA SER A 7 21.64 -19.03 -10.04
C SER A 7 22.91 -18.47 -9.36
N ARG A 8 24.03 -19.19 -9.49
CA ARG A 8 25.30 -18.83 -8.86
C ARG A 8 25.90 -17.54 -9.43
N GLU A 9 25.74 -17.31 -10.73
CA GLU A 9 26.16 -16.06 -11.35
C GLU A 9 25.30 -14.88 -10.91
N LEU A 10 23.98 -15.10 -10.75
CA LEU A 10 23.05 -14.08 -10.24
C LEU A 10 23.36 -13.71 -8.80
N GLU A 11 23.71 -14.67 -7.94
CA GLU A 11 24.17 -14.41 -6.57
C GLU A 11 25.43 -13.53 -6.55
N ARG A 12 26.40 -13.79 -7.44
CA ARG A 12 27.60 -12.96 -7.56
C ARG A 12 27.29 -11.55 -8.07
N LEU A 13 26.36 -11.42 -9.02
CA LEU A 13 25.96 -10.13 -9.58
C LEU A 13 25.07 -9.32 -8.62
N ALA A 14 24.42 -9.96 -7.66
CA ALA A 14 23.62 -9.28 -6.65
C ALA A 14 24.45 -8.37 -5.72
N THR A 15 25.76 -8.56 -5.64
CA THR A 15 26.68 -7.71 -4.87
C THR A 15 27.46 -6.72 -5.74
N HIS A 16 27.10 -6.61 -7.02
CA HIS A 16 27.79 -5.72 -7.96
C HIS A 16 27.66 -4.26 -7.52
N PRO A 17 28.71 -3.41 -7.63
CA PRO A 17 28.67 -2.03 -7.16
C PRO A 17 27.63 -1.16 -7.89
N ASP A 18 27.35 -1.47 -9.15
CA ASP A 18 26.33 -0.77 -9.95
C ASP A 18 24.89 -1.21 -9.56
N PRO A 19 24.04 -0.28 -9.05
CA PRO A 19 22.63 -0.53 -8.76
C PRO A 19 21.84 -1.08 -9.95
N GLN A 20 22.15 -0.65 -11.17
CA GLN A 20 21.43 -1.10 -12.36
C GLN A 20 21.64 -2.59 -12.62
N VAL A 21 22.86 -3.09 -12.38
CA VAL A 21 23.17 -4.52 -12.47
C VAL A 21 22.40 -5.30 -11.40
N ARG A 22 22.35 -4.79 -10.16
CA ARG A 22 21.59 -5.43 -9.08
C ARG A 22 20.09 -5.48 -9.40
N CYS A 23 19.50 -4.40 -9.89
CA CYS A 23 18.09 -4.41 -10.29
C CYS A 23 17.82 -5.29 -11.53
N ALA A 24 18.77 -5.40 -12.46
CA ALA A 24 18.69 -6.37 -13.56
C ALA A 24 18.71 -7.83 -13.05
N VAL A 25 19.47 -8.11 -11.99
CA VAL A 25 19.39 -9.39 -11.26
C VAL A 25 18.01 -9.55 -10.66
N ALA A 26 17.48 -8.56 -9.94
CA ALA A 26 16.14 -8.65 -9.35
C ALA A 26 15.03 -8.94 -10.38
N ALA A 27 15.13 -8.45 -11.61
CA ALA A 27 14.17 -8.69 -12.69
C ALA A 27 14.31 -10.06 -13.37
N HIS A 28 15.43 -10.75 -13.19
CA HIS A 28 15.75 -11.97 -13.94
C HIS A 28 14.95 -13.19 -13.44
N PRO A 29 14.32 -13.98 -14.31
CA PRO A 29 13.38 -15.04 -13.90
C PRO A 29 14.03 -16.18 -13.09
N ASN A 30 15.34 -16.40 -13.25
CA ASN A 30 16.10 -17.42 -12.50
C ASN A 30 16.66 -16.90 -11.16
N THR A 31 16.32 -15.68 -10.73
CA THR A 31 16.89 -15.09 -9.53
C THR A 31 16.44 -15.83 -8.27
N PRO A 32 17.38 -16.32 -7.44
CA PRO A 32 17.04 -17.12 -6.27
C PRO A 32 16.21 -16.34 -5.26
N PRO A 33 15.36 -17.01 -4.47
CA PRO A 33 14.49 -16.30 -3.54
C PRO A 33 15.21 -15.50 -2.46
N GLY A 34 16.38 -15.98 -1.99
CA GLY A 34 17.23 -15.24 -1.06
C GLY A 34 17.75 -13.94 -1.66
N VAL A 35 18.18 -13.98 -2.93
CA VAL A 35 18.63 -12.79 -3.66
C VAL A 35 17.47 -11.82 -3.89
N LEU A 36 16.28 -12.31 -4.23
CA LEU A 36 15.09 -11.46 -4.35
C LEU A 36 14.74 -10.75 -3.03
N ARG A 37 14.82 -11.47 -1.90
CA ARG A 37 14.59 -10.90 -0.57
C ARG A 37 15.58 -9.78 -0.28
N ASP A 38 16.86 -10.02 -0.58
CA ASP A 38 17.94 -9.10 -0.23
C ASP A 38 17.94 -7.86 -1.14
N LEU A 39 17.51 -7.99 -2.40
CA LEU A 39 17.39 -6.88 -3.36
C LEU A 39 16.06 -6.12 -3.30
N ALA A 40 15.00 -6.68 -2.71
CA ALA A 40 13.68 -6.05 -2.63
C ALA A 40 13.65 -4.64 -1.97
N PRO A 41 14.48 -4.31 -0.97
CA PRO A 41 14.57 -2.95 -0.45
C PRO A 41 15.03 -1.93 -1.50
N GLU A 42 15.94 -2.34 -2.39
CA GLU A 42 16.55 -1.49 -3.41
C GLU A 42 15.74 -1.46 -4.71
N CYS A 43 15.30 -2.63 -5.18
CA CYS A 43 14.67 -2.85 -6.48
C CYS A 43 13.25 -3.45 -6.32
N PRO A 44 12.32 -2.79 -5.61
CA PRO A 44 11.00 -3.36 -5.33
C PRO A 44 10.18 -3.60 -6.60
N GLY A 45 10.30 -2.72 -7.60
CA GLY A 45 9.57 -2.84 -8.86
C GLY A 45 10.03 -4.06 -9.66
N GLU A 46 11.33 -4.28 -9.74
CA GLU A 46 11.94 -5.41 -10.44
C GLU A 46 11.64 -6.73 -9.75
N VAL A 47 11.67 -6.77 -8.41
CA VAL A 47 11.27 -7.96 -7.64
C VAL A 47 9.79 -8.29 -7.89
N LEU A 48 8.89 -7.31 -7.80
CA LEU A 48 7.45 -7.52 -8.02
C LEU A 48 7.14 -7.89 -9.48
N GLY A 49 7.89 -7.33 -10.43
CA GLY A 49 7.81 -7.65 -11.86
C GLY A 49 8.54 -8.93 -12.26
N ASN A 50 9.25 -9.60 -11.35
CA ASN A 50 10.02 -10.79 -11.66
C ASN A 50 9.08 -11.94 -12.07
N ARG A 51 9.23 -12.41 -13.30
CA ARG A 51 8.37 -13.47 -13.88
C ARG A 51 8.50 -14.82 -13.17
N GLY A 52 9.60 -15.06 -12.45
CA GLY A 52 9.81 -16.23 -11.61
C GLY A 52 9.10 -16.14 -10.25
N LEU A 53 8.81 -14.94 -9.73
CA LEU A 53 8.23 -14.76 -8.39
C LEU A 53 6.88 -15.50 -8.20
N PRO A 54 5.93 -15.49 -9.15
CA PRO A 54 4.70 -16.27 -9.02
C PRO A 54 4.94 -17.78 -8.87
N LEU A 55 5.91 -18.33 -9.61
CA LEU A 55 6.28 -19.75 -9.55
C LEU A 55 6.98 -20.09 -8.24
N LEU A 56 7.91 -19.23 -7.79
CA LEU A 56 8.58 -19.37 -6.50
C LEU A 56 7.59 -19.37 -5.34
N ARG A 57 6.58 -18.48 -5.36
CA ARG A 57 5.51 -18.44 -4.37
C ARG A 57 4.66 -19.71 -4.38
N LEU A 58 4.36 -20.28 -5.55
CA LEU A 58 3.63 -21.53 -5.65
C LEU A 58 4.43 -22.71 -5.08
N ALA A 59 5.73 -22.75 -5.36
CA ALA A 59 6.63 -23.77 -4.82
C ALA A 59 6.89 -23.60 -3.31
N GLN A 60 6.88 -22.36 -2.81
CA GLN A 60 7.17 -22.01 -1.41
C GLN A 60 6.06 -21.08 -0.86
N PRO A 61 4.95 -21.62 -0.32
CA PRO A 61 3.82 -20.81 0.15
C PRO A 61 4.16 -19.81 1.25
N ARG A 62 5.26 -20.05 2.00
CA ARG A 62 5.77 -19.15 3.05
C ARG A 62 6.90 -18.25 2.58
N LEU A 63 7.16 -18.16 1.27
CA LEU A 63 8.32 -17.48 0.68
C LEU A 63 8.63 -16.12 1.31
N ILE A 64 7.59 -15.30 1.46
CA ILE A 64 7.73 -13.92 1.97
C ILE A 64 7.58 -13.78 3.48
N GLN A 65 7.23 -14.86 4.20
CA GLN A 65 7.04 -14.80 5.66
C GLN A 65 8.35 -14.53 6.40
N ASP A 66 9.46 -14.98 5.83
CA ASP A 66 10.81 -14.77 6.38
C ASP A 66 11.46 -13.48 5.87
N TRP A 67 10.75 -12.67 5.09
CA TRP A 67 11.28 -11.40 4.60
C TRP A 67 11.20 -10.35 5.71
N PRO A 68 12.17 -9.42 5.77
CA PRO A 68 12.13 -8.34 6.75
C PRO A 68 10.81 -7.56 6.67
N LYS A 69 10.22 -7.24 7.82
CA LYS A 69 8.95 -6.50 7.91
C LYS A 69 8.95 -5.25 7.02
N GLU A 70 9.99 -4.43 7.11
CA GLU A 70 10.08 -3.19 6.34
C GLU A 70 10.13 -3.44 4.82
N THR A 71 10.76 -4.53 4.39
CA THR A 71 10.73 -4.97 2.99
C THR A 71 9.29 -5.28 2.56
N LEU A 72 8.54 -6.04 3.36
CA LEU A 72 7.14 -6.35 3.06
C LEU A 72 6.28 -5.09 2.98
N LEU A 73 6.40 -4.18 3.96
CA LEU A 73 5.65 -2.92 3.94
C LEU A 73 5.98 -2.08 2.70
N ARG A 74 7.24 -2.05 2.26
CA ARG A 74 7.66 -1.36 1.03
C ARG A 74 7.04 -1.98 -0.21
N LEU A 75 7.06 -3.31 -0.32
CA LEU A 75 6.43 -4.02 -1.43
C LEU A 75 4.92 -3.84 -1.47
N ILE A 76 4.25 -3.88 -0.32
CA ILE A 76 2.79 -3.68 -0.22
C ILE A 76 2.38 -2.28 -0.68
N ARG A 77 3.19 -1.25 -0.39
CA ARG A 77 2.93 0.13 -0.84
C ARG A 77 3.14 0.34 -2.34
N HIS A 78 3.87 -0.56 -3.00
CA HIS A 78 4.27 -0.39 -4.39
C HIS A 78 3.09 -0.65 -5.34
N ASP A 79 2.96 0.15 -6.41
CA ASP A 79 1.84 0.07 -7.36
C ASP A 79 1.78 -1.27 -8.12
N LEU A 80 2.91 -1.98 -8.21
CA LEU A 80 3.02 -3.33 -8.78
C LEU A 80 2.69 -4.46 -7.78
N ALA A 81 2.22 -4.15 -6.57
CA ALA A 81 1.91 -5.17 -5.57
C ALA A 81 0.83 -6.14 -6.10
N PRO A 82 1.14 -7.44 -6.29
CA PRO A 82 0.19 -8.39 -6.85
C PRO A 82 -0.94 -8.70 -5.85
N ASP A 83 -2.08 -9.15 -6.36
CA ASP A 83 -3.30 -9.42 -5.56
C ASP A 83 -3.07 -10.34 -4.37
N TRP A 84 -2.18 -11.33 -4.50
CA TRP A 84 -1.87 -12.23 -3.39
C TRP A 84 -1.12 -11.51 -2.26
N LEU A 85 -0.27 -10.53 -2.58
CA LEU A 85 0.45 -9.73 -1.60
C LEU A 85 -0.48 -8.71 -0.93
N ARG A 86 -1.40 -8.12 -1.70
CA ARG A 86 -2.44 -7.23 -1.18
C ARG A 86 -3.38 -7.99 -0.24
N ARG A 87 -3.85 -9.19 -0.63
CA ARG A 87 -4.66 -10.07 0.24
C ARG A 87 -3.91 -10.50 1.50
N PHE A 88 -2.62 -10.79 1.38
CA PHE A 88 -1.77 -11.04 2.55
C PHE A 88 -1.78 -9.85 3.51
N ALA A 89 -1.67 -8.61 3.02
CA ALA A 89 -1.74 -7.42 3.84
C ALA A 89 -3.13 -7.21 4.49
N VAL A 90 -4.23 -7.46 3.77
CA VAL A 90 -5.60 -7.36 4.31
C VAL A 90 -5.82 -8.31 5.48
N GLY A 91 -5.39 -9.56 5.37
CA GLY A 91 -5.58 -10.59 6.41
C GLY A 91 -4.54 -10.58 7.53
N HIS A 92 -3.57 -9.66 7.51
CA HIS A 92 -2.46 -9.69 8.46
C HIS A 92 -2.92 -9.21 9.86
N PRO A 93 -2.51 -9.86 10.97
CA PRO A 93 -2.97 -9.47 12.32
C PRO A 93 -2.49 -8.09 12.78
N ARG A 94 -1.37 -7.61 12.23
CA ARG A 94 -0.81 -6.29 12.56
C ARG A 94 -1.31 -5.23 11.58
N SER A 95 -1.96 -4.19 12.11
CA SER A 95 -2.53 -3.07 11.37
C SER A 95 -1.54 -2.31 10.48
N GLU A 96 -0.23 -2.39 10.78
CA GLU A 96 0.85 -1.80 9.97
C GLU A 96 0.77 -2.23 8.49
N PHE A 97 0.33 -3.46 8.22
CA PHE A 97 0.21 -4.01 6.87
C PHE A 97 -0.99 -3.41 6.12
N GLN A 98 -2.13 -3.23 6.79
CA GLN A 98 -3.29 -2.53 6.24
C GLN A 98 -3.02 -1.04 6.07
N VAL A 99 -2.24 -0.41 6.95
CA VAL A 99 -1.78 0.98 6.77
C VAL A 99 -0.87 1.10 5.54
N ALA A 100 0.04 0.14 5.34
CA ALA A 100 0.86 0.07 4.13
C ALA A 100 0.00 -0.12 2.87
N LEU A 101 -0.99 -1.01 2.91
CA LEU A 101 -1.90 -1.23 1.80
C LEU A 101 -2.76 0.01 1.50
N ALA A 102 -3.29 0.69 2.52
CA ALA A 102 -4.04 1.93 2.35
C ALA A 102 -3.22 3.05 1.68
N SER A 103 -1.89 2.97 1.79
CA SER A 103 -0.94 3.88 1.14
C SER A 103 -0.58 3.47 -0.30
N ASN A 104 -0.95 2.26 -0.74
CA ASN A 104 -0.78 1.82 -2.13
C ASN A 104 -1.69 2.65 -3.05
N ARG A 105 -1.19 3.16 -4.17
CA ARG A 105 -2.00 4.03 -5.05
C ARG A 105 -3.03 3.22 -5.84
N VAL A 106 -2.74 1.96 -6.11
CA VAL A 106 -3.56 1.05 -6.91
C VAL A 106 -4.37 0.15 -5.97
N LEU A 107 -5.55 0.64 -5.58
CA LEU A 107 -6.55 -0.13 -4.84
C LEU A 107 -7.84 -0.24 -5.66
N SER A 108 -8.46 -1.42 -5.60
CA SER A 108 -9.83 -1.61 -6.08
C SER A 108 -10.82 -0.89 -5.18
N GLU A 109 -12.00 -0.59 -5.71
CA GLU A 109 -13.11 0.00 -4.93
C GLU A 109 -13.50 -0.86 -3.72
N ALA A 110 -13.45 -2.19 -3.86
CA ALA A 110 -13.72 -3.13 -2.78
C ALA A 110 -12.67 -3.04 -1.66
N GLU A 111 -11.38 -2.89 -1.99
CA GLU A 111 -10.31 -2.69 -1.01
C GLU A 111 -10.43 -1.32 -0.32
N VAL A 112 -10.75 -0.26 -1.07
CA VAL A 112 -10.99 1.08 -0.50
C VAL A 112 -12.15 1.02 0.51
N THR A 113 -13.27 0.39 0.12
CA THR A 113 -14.45 0.25 0.98
C THR A 113 -14.14 -0.59 2.22
N GLY A 114 -13.44 -1.72 2.06
CA GLY A 114 -13.05 -2.58 3.18
C GLY A 114 -12.10 -1.88 4.16
N LEU A 115 -11.10 -1.15 3.66
CA LEU A 115 -10.14 -0.41 4.49
C LEU A 115 -10.78 0.82 5.15
N ALA A 116 -11.79 1.44 4.52
CA ALA A 116 -12.57 2.52 5.13
C ALA A 116 -13.41 2.06 6.33
N ALA A 117 -13.74 0.77 6.41
CA ALA A 117 -14.45 0.17 7.54
C ALA A 117 -13.51 -0.51 8.58
N HIS A 118 -12.20 -0.38 8.41
CA HIS A 118 -11.21 -1.07 9.25
C HIS A 118 -11.27 -0.57 10.71
N SER A 119 -11.02 -1.45 11.69
CA SER A 119 -11.12 -1.11 13.12
C SER A 119 -10.11 -0.04 13.58
N ALA A 120 -8.88 -0.09 13.05
CA ALA A 120 -7.84 0.90 13.32
C ALA A 120 -8.11 2.23 12.58
N TRP A 121 -8.22 3.33 13.34
CA TRP A 121 -8.49 4.66 12.78
C TRP A 121 -7.39 5.15 11.82
N GLN A 122 -6.13 4.75 12.02
CA GLN A 122 -5.02 5.12 11.14
C GLN A 122 -5.21 4.61 9.71
N VAL A 123 -5.81 3.43 9.55
CA VAL A 123 -6.12 2.86 8.23
C VAL A 123 -7.22 3.69 7.57
N ARG A 124 -8.30 3.98 8.30
CA ARG A 124 -9.42 4.80 7.81
C ARG A 124 -8.98 6.22 7.45
N ALA A 125 -8.11 6.82 8.25
CA ALA A 125 -7.51 8.14 7.99
C ALA A 125 -6.67 8.14 6.70
N LYS A 126 -5.90 7.07 6.45
CA LYS A 126 -5.17 6.92 5.18
C LYS A 126 -6.11 6.82 3.99
N ILE A 127 -7.23 6.10 4.12
CA ILE A 127 -8.26 6.07 3.08
C ILE A 127 -8.89 7.45 2.88
N ALA A 128 -9.29 8.14 3.95
CA ALA A 128 -9.88 9.49 3.91
C ALA A 128 -9.00 10.52 3.17
N ALA A 129 -7.67 10.36 3.24
CA ALA A 129 -6.70 11.23 2.57
C ALA A 129 -6.49 10.92 1.08
N ARG A 130 -7.05 9.84 0.54
CA ARG A 130 -6.84 9.45 -0.87
C ARG A 130 -7.59 10.38 -1.83
N PRO A 131 -7.03 10.74 -2.99
CA PRO A 131 -7.82 11.43 -4.02
C PRO A 131 -9.00 10.53 -4.45
N GLU A 132 -10.11 11.17 -4.83
CA GLU A 132 -11.27 10.50 -5.47
C GLU A 132 -11.79 9.27 -4.71
N LEU A 133 -12.65 9.51 -3.73
CA LEU A 133 -13.32 8.43 -2.99
C LEU A 133 -14.77 8.25 -3.45
N PRO A 134 -15.28 7.01 -3.46
CA PRO A 134 -16.71 6.79 -3.70
C PRO A 134 -17.56 7.62 -2.72
N PRO A 135 -18.67 8.25 -3.17
CA PRO A 135 -19.51 9.07 -2.30
C PRO A 135 -20.02 8.34 -1.05
N ALA A 136 -20.28 7.04 -1.16
CA ALA A 136 -20.66 6.19 -0.02
C ALA A 136 -19.55 6.13 1.04
N VAL A 137 -18.30 5.95 0.62
CA VAL A 137 -17.13 5.94 1.51
C VAL A 137 -16.93 7.31 2.18
N LEU A 138 -17.09 8.41 1.43
CA LEU A 138 -17.04 9.77 2.00
C LEU A 138 -18.12 10.00 3.04
N SER A 139 -19.35 9.54 2.78
CA SER A 139 -20.46 9.65 3.74
C SER A 139 -20.16 8.90 5.04
N THR A 140 -19.62 7.67 4.93
CA THR A 140 -19.19 6.87 6.08
C THR A 140 -18.08 7.55 6.87
N LEU A 141 -17.00 7.98 6.21
CA LEU A 141 -15.85 8.60 6.87
C LEU A 141 -16.18 9.98 7.46
N SER A 142 -17.18 10.70 6.92
CA SER A 142 -17.68 11.96 7.50
C SER A 142 -18.40 11.76 8.82
N ALA A 143 -18.86 10.54 9.11
CA ALA A 143 -19.50 10.15 10.35
C ALA A 143 -18.58 9.26 11.22
N ASP A 144 -17.28 9.20 10.92
CA ASP A 144 -16.34 8.34 11.63
C ASP A 144 -16.28 8.69 13.12
N ALA A 145 -16.10 7.69 13.98
CA ALA A 145 -15.97 7.91 15.42
C ALA A 145 -14.71 8.73 15.77
N ASP A 146 -13.64 8.56 15.00
CA ASP A 146 -12.37 9.23 15.23
C ASP A 146 -12.34 10.62 14.58
N TYR A 147 -12.02 11.65 15.37
CA TYR A 147 -12.00 13.03 14.88
C TYR A 147 -10.89 13.28 13.85
N GLY A 148 -9.78 12.54 13.91
CA GLY A 148 -8.67 12.65 12.96
C GLY A 148 -9.10 12.20 11.57
N VAL A 149 -9.88 11.11 11.47
CA VAL A 149 -10.48 10.67 10.21
C VAL A 149 -11.41 11.77 9.66
N ARG A 150 -12.31 12.30 10.49
CA ARG A 150 -13.23 13.38 10.06
C ARG A 150 -12.48 14.66 9.65
N LEU A 151 -11.35 14.96 10.28
CA LEU A 151 -10.49 16.09 9.92
C LEU A 151 -9.90 15.94 8.51
N TYR A 152 -9.43 14.74 8.14
CA TYR A 152 -8.98 14.45 6.77
C TYR A 152 -10.11 14.61 5.76
N VAL A 153 -11.33 14.17 6.11
CA VAL A 153 -12.51 14.35 5.25
C VAL A 153 -12.87 15.83 5.10
N ALA A 154 -12.87 16.60 6.19
CA ALA A 154 -13.15 18.05 6.16
C ALA A 154 -12.16 18.85 5.29
N ALA A 155 -10.92 18.37 5.14
CA ALA A 155 -9.90 18.98 4.29
C ALA A 155 -10.13 18.75 2.77
N ARG A 156 -11.23 18.10 2.39
CA ARG A 156 -11.54 17.79 1.00
C ARG A 156 -12.48 18.81 0.35
N ARG A 157 -12.27 19.02 -0.96
CA ARG A 157 -13.11 19.89 -1.80
C ARG A 157 -14.25 19.16 -2.50
N ASP A 158 -14.14 17.84 -2.65
CA ASP A 158 -15.08 16.97 -3.37
C ASP A 158 -16.15 16.35 -2.45
N LEU A 159 -16.52 17.02 -1.36
CA LEU A 159 -17.48 16.48 -0.40
C LEU A 159 -18.92 16.57 -0.90
N PRO A 160 -19.73 15.50 -0.76
CA PRO A 160 -21.18 15.59 -0.92
C PRO A 160 -21.79 16.60 0.04
N GLN A 161 -22.85 17.31 -0.37
CA GLN A 161 -23.50 18.34 0.45
C GLN A 161 -23.94 17.81 1.83
N THR A 162 -24.44 16.58 1.90
CA THR A 162 -24.83 15.92 3.17
C THR A 162 -23.66 15.74 4.13
N SER A 163 -22.45 15.52 3.61
CA SER A 163 -21.22 15.40 4.39
C SER A 163 -20.76 16.78 4.90
N VAL A 164 -20.87 17.82 4.07
CA VAL A 164 -20.59 19.21 4.48
C VAL A 164 -21.53 19.65 5.61
N GLU A 165 -22.83 19.42 5.48
CA GLU A 165 -23.82 19.77 6.50
C GLU A 165 -23.58 19.05 7.83
N ARG A 166 -23.17 17.77 7.78
CA ARG A 166 -22.76 17.00 8.95
C ARG A 166 -21.53 17.61 9.61
N LEU A 167 -20.47 17.85 8.85
CA LEU A 167 -19.19 18.34 9.38
C LEU A 167 -19.27 19.79 9.88
N ARG A 168 -20.21 20.63 9.40
CA ARG A 168 -20.50 21.94 10.00
C ARG A 168 -21.01 21.85 11.43
N ARG A 169 -21.62 20.72 11.80
CA ARG A 169 -22.12 20.41 13.14
C ARG A 169 -21.19 19.45 13.89
N ASP A 170 -19.96 19.26 13.42
CA ASP A 170 -19.01 18.34 14.05
C ASP A 170 -18.73 18.76 15.51
N PRO A 171 -18.66 17.80 16.45
CA PRO A 171 -18.26 18.08 17.83
C PRO A 171 -16.89 18.77 17.94
N SER A 172 -15.96 18.47 17.03
CA SER A 172 -14.63 19.05 17.03
C SER A 172 -14.61 20.43 16.37
N LEU A 173 -14.11 21.44 17.09
CA LEU A 173 -13.87 22.78 16.54
C LEU A 173 -12.87 22.75 15.37
N PHE A 174 -11.83 21.92 15.46
CA PHE A 174 -10.81 21.81 14.41
C PHE A 174 -11.41 21.30 13.10
N VAL A 175 -12.29 20.30 13.17
CA VAL A 175 -12.98 19.76 11.98
C VAL A 175 -13.83 20.83 11.31
N ARG A 176 -14.61 21.59 12.11
CA ARG A 176 -15.42 22.71 11.60
C ARG A 176 -14.57 23.81 10.94
N GLN A 177 -13.47 24.21 11.59
CA GLN A 177 -12.57 25.25 11.06
C GLN A 177 -11.92 24.83 9.74
N VAL A 178 -11.39 23.60 9.66
CA VAL A 178 -10.77 23.08 8.44
C VAL A 178 -11.79 22.97 7.31
N LEU A 179 -13.02 22.52 7.60
CA LEU A 179 -14.10 22.49 6.61
C LEU A 179 -14.38 23.89 6.08
N GLU A 180 -14.59 24.89 6.96
CA GLU A 180 -14.88 26.25 6.55
C GLU A 180 -13.78 26.86 5.69
N GLN A 181 -12.51 26.63 6.04
CA GLN A 181 -11.36 27.09 5.24
C GLN A 181 -11.34 26.43 3.86
N THR A 182 -11.55 25.11 3.81
CA THR A 182 -11.50 24.33 2.58
C THR A 182 -12.62 24.69 1.62
N GLN A 183 -13.82 24.95 2.14
CA GLN A 183 -15.01 25.26 1.33
C GLN A 183 -15.06 26.72 0.84
N ARG A 184 -14.18 27.61 1.36
CA ARG A 184 -14.04 29.00 0.91
C ARG A 184 -12.99 29.20 -0.19
N ALA A 185 -12.10 28.22 -0.40
CA ALA A 185 -10.92 28.30 -1.27
C ALA A 185 -11.03 27.46 -2.55
#